data_AF-A0A699X2E8-F1
#
_entry.id   AF-A0A699X2E8-F1
#
_cell.length_a   1.000
_cell.length_b   1.000
_cell.length_c   1.000
_cell.angle_alpha   90.00
_cell.angle_beta   90.00
_cell.angle_gamma   90.00
#
_symmetry.space_group_name_H-M   'P 1'
#
loop_
_entity.id
_entity.type
_entity.pdbx_description
1 polymer ?
#
loop_
_entity_poly.entity_id
_entity_poly.type
_entity_poly.pdbx_seq_one_letter_code
_entity_poly.pdbx_strand_id
1 'polypeptide(L)'
;ELALLVGQYHTHGHRALELKPSTLLDLLQTFDVYRRPQRFEEFIVACEMDARGRKGFENRSYPQAEYLRGAAEAARHVAVQPLLDKGYQGQELGEALK
;
A
#
# COMPACT_ATOMS: atom_id res chain seq x y z
N GLU A 1 6.85 2.24 15.78
CA GLU A 1 6.54 1.13 14.85
C GLU A 1 6.80 1.50 13.39
N LEU A 2 6.29 2.64 12.89
CA LEU A 2 6.46 3.06 11.48
C LEU A 2 7.91 2.97 10.98
N ALA A 3 8.90 3.41 11.76
CA ALA A 3 10.32 3.33 11.36
C ALA A 3 10.80 1.90 11.03
N LEU A 4 10.30 0.88 11.73
CA LEU A 4 10.61 -0.53 11.44
C LEU A 4 9.97 -0.96 10.12
N LEU A 5 8.72 -0.57 9.87
CA LEU A 5 8.01 -0.85 8.63
C LEU A 5 8.68 -0.16 7.43
N VAL A 6 9.08 1.11 7.57
CA VAL A 6 9.85 1.83 6.55
C VAL A 6 11.16 1.10 6.27
N GLY A 7 11.93 0.77 7.31
CA GLY A 7 13.19 0.04 7.15
C GLY A 7 13.01 -1.28 6.39
N GLN A 8 11.96 -2.05 6.74
CA GLN A 8 11.65 -3.33 6.11
C GLN A 8 11.13 -3.19 4.67
N TYR A 9 10.28 -2.21 4.39
CA TYR A 9 9.51 -2.15 3.14
C TYR A 9 9.89 -1.01 2.19
N HIS A 10 10.86 -0.14 2.51
CA HIS A 10 11.22 0.99 1.62
C HIS A 10 11.56 0.55 0.18
N THR A 11 12.24 -0.59 -0.01
CA THR A 11 12.50 -1.14 -1.35
C THR A 11 11.22 -1.51 -2.09
N HIS A 12 10.19 -1.99 -1.38
CA HIS A 12 8.87 -2.22 -1.98
C HIS A 12 8.22 -0.90 -2.41
N GLY A 13 8.36 0.16 -1.60
CA GLY A 13 7.93 1.51 -1.97
C GLY A 13 8.61 1.99 -3.25
N HIS A 14 9.94 1.88 -3.32
CA HIS A 14 10.72 2.28 -4.50
C HIS A 14 10.43 1.47 -5.77
N ARG A 15 10.06 0.20 -5.61
CA ARG A 15 9.73 -0.73 -6.70
C ARG A 15 8.23 -0.96 -6.87
N ALA A 16 7.39 -0.08 -6.34
CA ALA A 16 5.94 -0.29 -6.27
C ALA A 16 5.30 -0.69 -7.62
N LEU A 17 5.73 -0.04 -8.70
CA LEU A 17 5.25 -0.27 -10.07
C LEU A 17 5.65 -1.64 -10.66
N GLU A 18 6.59 -2.34 -10.04
CA GLU A 18 7.10 -3.65 -10.45
C GLU A 18 6.57 -4.79 -9.57
N LEU A 19 5.85 -4.47 -8.49
CA LEU A 19 5.33 -5.48 -7.58
C LEU A 19 4.25 -6.32 -8.25
N LYS A 20 4.24 -7.61 -7.92
CA LYS A 20 3.09 -8.46 -8.23
C LYS A 20 1.86 -7.93 -7.47
N PRO A 21 0.65 -8.06 -8.03
CA PRO A 21 -0.58 -7.63 -7.35
C PRO A 21 -0.73 -8.22 -5.93
N SER A 22 -0.40 -9.50 -5.74
CA SER A 22 -0.45 -10.14 -4.43
C SER A 22 0.53 -9.52 -3.43
N THR A 23 1.76 -9.21 -3.87
CA THR A 23 2.77 -8.55 -3.03
C THR A 23 2.36 -7.12 -2.66
N LEU A 24 1.71 -6.41 -3.59
CA LEU A 24 1.16 -5.08 -3.30
C LEU A 24 0.02 -5.18 -2.27
N LEU A 25 -0.87 -6.17 -2.40
CA LEU A 25 -1.93 -6.41 -1.43
C LEU A 25 -1.37 -6.74 -0.04
N ASP A 26 -0.36 -7.60 0.05
CA ASP A 26 0.31 -7.94 1.31
C ASP A 26 0.94 -6.71 1.97
N LEU A 27 1.53 -5.82 1.17
CA LEU A 27 2.06 -4.54 1.65
C LEU A 27 0.94 -3.67 2.23
N LEU A 28 -0.17 -3.49 1.50
CA LEU A 28 -1.32 -2.73 1.96
C LEU A 28 -1.91 -3.29 3.27
N GLN A 29 -2.03 -4.62 3.38
CA GLN A 29 -2.48 -5.29 4.60
C GLN A 29 -1.50 -5.10 5.76
N THR A 30 -0.20 -5.22 5.50
CA THR A 30 0.85 -5.00 6.51
C THR A 30 0.78 -3.59 7.07
N PHE A 31 0.49 -2.60 6.23
CA PHE A 31 0.30 -1.21 6.66
C PHE A 31 -1.08 -0.92 7.25
N ASP A 32 -1.99 -1.89 7.26
CA ASP A 32 -3.34 -1.80 7.81
C ASP A 32 -4.17 -0.68 7.16
N VAL A 33 -4.07 -0.53 5.82
CA VAL A 33 -4.66 0.61 5.10
C VAL A 33 -6.17 0.77 5.29
N TYR A 34 -6.89 -0.31 5.61
CA TYR A 34 -8.32 -0.29 5.83
C TYR A 34 -8.72 0.43 7.13
N ARG A 35 -7.89 0.34 8.18
CA ARG A 35 -8.17 0.93 9.50
C ARG A 35 -7.29 2.13 9.82
N ARG A 36 -6.09 2.19 9.25
CA ARG A 36 -5.07 3.21 9.54
C ARG A 36 -4.43 3.75 8.25
N PRO A 37 -5.22 4.33 7.32
CA PRO A 37 -4.70 4.77 6.03
C PRO A 37 -3.57 5.81 6.15
N GLN A 38 -3.58 6.63 7.20
CA GLN A 38 -2.53 7.63 7.46
C GLN A 38 -1.14 6.98 7.63
N ARG A 39 -1.05 5.78 8.22
CA ARG A 39 0.23 5.08 8.42
C ARG A 39 0.90 4.74 7.08
N PHE A 40 0.12 4.45 6.06
CA PHE A 40 0.62 4.16 4.73
C PHE A 40 1.02 5.44 3.98
N GLU A 41 0.28 6.53 4.18
CA GLU A 41 0.68 7.84 3.65
C GLU A 41 2.03 8.29 4.23
N GLU A 42 2.24 8.15 5.54
CA GLU A 42 3.53 8.46 6.18
C GLU A 42 4.67 7.60 5.61
N PHE A 43 4.42 6.33 5.29
CA PHE A 43 5.37 5.46 4.61
C PHE A 43 5.71 5.94 3.20
N ILE A 44 4.70 6.35 2.42
CA ILE A 44 4.89 6.89 1.07
C ILE A 44 5.76 8.16 1.13
N VAL A 45 5.43 9.08 2.05
CA VAL A 45 6.21 10.31 2.25
C VAL A 45 7.65 9.98 2.65
N ALA A 46 7.87 9.04 3.57
CA ALA A 46 9.21 8.63 3.96
C ALA A 46 10.03 8.08 2.79
N CYS A 47 9.42 7.27 1.91
CA CYS A 47 10.09 6.75 0.72
C CYS A 47 10.38 7.86 -0.32
N GLU A 48 9.47 8.81 -0.49
CA GLU A 48 9.67 9.96 -1.37
C GLU A 48 10.81 10.87 -0.86
N MET A 49 10.87 11.09 0.46
CA MET A 49 11.97 11.81 1.10
C MET A 49 13.30 11.07 0.93
N ASP A 50 13.35 9.75 1.06
CA ASP A 50 14.55 8.94 0.80
C ASP A 50 15.02 9.07 -0.67
N ALA A 51 14.08 9.02 -1.62
CA ALA A 51 14.37 9.16 -3.05
C ALA A 51 14.95 10.54 -3.42
N ARG A 52 14.58 11.59 -2.67
CA ARG A 52 14.99 12.99 -2.90
C ARG A 52 16.04 13.51 -1.93
N GLY A 53 16.39 12.75 -0.90
CA GLY A 53 17.21 13.23 0.22
C GLY A 53 18.70 13.41 -0.07
N ARG A 54 19.17 12.96 -1.24
CA ARG A 54 20.57 13.11 -1.67
C ARG A 54 20.72 14.36 -2.53
N LYS A 55 21.82 15.10 -2.34
CA LYS A 55 22.15 16.29 -3.13
C LYS A 55 22.05 16.01 -4.63
N GLY A 56 21.32 16.85 -5.34
CA GLY A 56 21.07 16.73 -6.79
C GLY A 56 19.84 15.88 -7.16
N PHE A 57 19.11 15.34 -6.18
CA PHE A 57 17.87 14.56 -6.40
C PHE A 57 16.62 15.24 -5.83
N GLU A 58 16.70 16.49 -5.39
CA GLU A 58 15.63 17.20 -4.69
C GLU A 58 14.33 17.26 -5.50
N ASN A 59 14.45 17.28 -6.84
CA ASN A 59 13.33 17.32 -7.79
C ASN A 59 13.11 16.00 -8.51
N ARG A 60 13.66 14.88 -8.02
CA ARG A 60 13.48 13.57 -8.64
C ARG A 60 11.99 13.21 -8.60
N SER A 61 11.43 12.90 -9.77
CA SER A 61 10.08 12.37 -9.90
C SER A 61 9.96 11.04 -9.13
N TYR A 62 8.85 10.88 -8.41
CA TYR A 62 8.54 9.70 -7.61
C TYR A 62 7.11 9.20 -7.89
N PRO A 63 6.83 8.67 -9.10
CA PRO A 63 5.49 8.23 -9.50
C PRO A 63 4.93 7.09 -8.64
N GLN A 64 5.79 6.38 -7.91
CA GLN A 64 5.41 5.35 -6.95
C GLN A 64 4.45 5.87 -5.88
N ALA A 65 4.58 7.13 -5.46
CA ALA A 65 3.67 7.70 -4.47
C ALA A 65 2.23 7.71 -4.94
N GLU A 66 1.97 8.25 -6.13
CA GLU A 66 0.62 8.29 -6.72
C GLU A 66 0.06 6.88 -6.97
N TYR A 67 0.91 5.97 -7.47
CA TYR A 67 0.51 4.58 -7.68
C TYR A 67 0.10 3.89 -6.38
N LEU A 68 0.89 4.03 -5.31
CA LEU A 68 0.58 3.44 -4.01
C LEU A 68 -0.68 4.05 -3.39
N ARG A 69 -0.87 5.37 -3.47
CA ARG A 69 -2.09 6.04 -3.02
C ARG A 69 -3.33 5.51 -3.74
N GLY A 70 -3.26 5.44 -5.08
CA GLY A 70 -4.34 4.90 -5.90
C GLY A 70 -4.64 3.43 -5.59
N ALA A 71 -3.61 2.60 -5.37
CA ALA A 71 -3.80 1.20 -4.98
C ALA A 71 -4.48 1.07 -3.61
N ALA A 72 -4.05 1.87 -2.62
CA ALA A 72 -4.67 1.87 -1.29
C ALA A 72 -6.12 2.36 -1.34
N GLU A 73 -6.41 3.37 -2.15
CA GLU A 73 -7.77 3.85 -2.36
C GLU A 73 -8.65 2.79 -3.03
N ALA A 74 -8.18 2.18 -4.13
CA ALA A 74 -8.91 1.13 -4.83
C ALA A 74 -9.23 -0.05 -3.91
N ALA A 75 -8.26 -0.50 -3.13
CA ALA A 75 -8.45 -1.60 -2.18
C ALA A 75 -9.53 -1.27 -1.13
N ARG A 76 -9.54 -0.06 -0.57
CA ARG A 76 -10.54 0.36 0.43
C ARG A 76 -11.97 0.47 -0.12
N HIS A 77 -12.12 0.66 -1.42
CA HIS A 77 -13.44 0.82 -2.07
C HIS A 77 -14.00 -0.48 -2.64
N VAL A 78 -13.33 -1.63 -2.43
CA VAL A 78 -13.87 -2.93 -2.84
C VAL A 78 -15.17 -3.20 -2.09
N ALA A 79 -16.27 -3.35 -2.83
CA ALA A 79 -17.58 -3.61 -2.27
C ALA A 79 -17.66 -5.04 -1.73
N VAL A 80 -18.01 -5.18 -0.45
CA VAL A 80 -18.15 -6.48 0.22
C VAL A 80 -19.54 -7.09 -0.02
N GLN A 81 -20.56 -6.26 -0.28
CA GLN A 81 -21.95 -6.69 -0.45
C GLN A 81 -22.14 -7.79 -1.52
N PRO A 82 -21.55 -7.70 -2.72
CA PRO A 82 -21.71 -8.75 -3.74
C PRO A 82 -21.16 -10.12 -3.31
N LEU A 83 -20.22 -10.16 -2.36
CA LEU A 83 -19.70 -11.41 -1.82
C LEU A 83 -20.60 -11.96 -0.71
N LEU A 84 -21.15 -11.07 0.13
CA LEU A 84 -22.17 -11.45 1.12
C LEU A 84 -23.42 -12.04 0.46
N ASP A 85 -23.85 -11.44 -0.66
CA ASP A 85 -25.02 -11.91 -1.44
C ASP A 85 -24.79 -13.30 -2.04
N LYS A 86 -23.52 -13.69 -2.27
CA LYS A 86 -23.11 -15.03 -2.69
C LYS A 86 -23.00 -16.03 -1.52
N GLY A 87 -23.27 -15.58 -0.29
CA GLY A 87 -23.23 -16.40 0.92
C GLY A 87 -21.85 -16.52 1.55
N TYR A 88 -20.83 -15.79 1.08
CA TYR A 88 -19.50 -15.83 1.70
C TYR A 88 -19.52 -15.21 3.10
N GLN A 89 -18.92 -15.89 4.07
CA GLN A 89 -18.85 -15.43 5.47
C GLN A 89 -17.48 -15.74 6.09
N GLY A 90 -17.13 -15.00 7.16
CA GLY A 90 -15.92 -15.26 7.95
C GLY A 90 -14.64 -15.31 7.12
N GLN A 91 -13.88 -16.40 7.24
CA GLN A 91 -12.62 -16.58 6.52
C GLN A 91 -12.81 -16.67 5.01
N GLU A 92 -13.89 -17.29 4.53
CA GLU A 92 -14.15 -17.42 3.09
C GLU A 92 -14.39 -16.07 2.42
N LEU A 93 -15.05 -15.15 3.13
CA LEU A 93 -15.20 -13.76 2.68
C LEU A 93 -13.84 -13.06 2.58
N GLY A 94 -12.96 -13.29 3.55
CA GLY A 94 -11.61 -12.73 3.54
C GLY A 94 -10.75 -13.26 2.39
N GLU A 95 -10.86 -14.55 2.06
CA GLU A 95 -10.17 -15.15 0.91
C GLU A 95 -10.75 -14.63 -0.42
N ALA A 96 -12.06 -14.45 -0.52
CA ALA A 96 -12.70 -13.92 -1.73
C ALA A 96 -12.39 -12.44 -2.01
N LEU A 97 -11.86 -11.70 -1.01
CA LEU A 97 -11.41 -10.31 -1.15
C LEU A 97 -9.94 -10.17 -1.54
N LYS A 98 -9.16 -11.26 -1.54
CA LYS A 98 -7.74 -11.25 -1.93
C LYS A 98 -7.58 -11.53 -3.42
#